data_AF-A0A2E1KT61-F1
#
_entry.id   AF-A0A2E1KT61-F1
#
_cell.length_a   1.000
_cell.length_b   1.000
_cell.length_c   1.000
_cell.angle_alpha   90.00
_cell.angle_beta   90.00
_cell.angle_gamma   90.00
#
_symmetry.space_group_name_H-M   'P 1'
#
loop_
_entity.id
_entity.type
_entity.pdbx_description
1 polymer ?
#
loop_
_entity_poly.entity_id
_entity_poly.type
_entity_poly.pdbx_seq_one_letter_code
_entity_poly.pdbx_strand_id
1 'polypeptide(L)'
;MITLCRVPAVWTITALLCGVNTARSEETPAVETLRLQRGPLTATFRDNSFSPGLLSGIDSLFHREHAPNFDAFDPDQRGASAGLNFEHIISGHHDRHNKFSPRRDRYTLHPLEKGRSVVLVRRAEDSPWNVDSRFSYTVVEPHFIDFEFRCIPRDASRFGSAGYALFFFANYMNDVVNEAIQFRGQSSAGGAEEWITTTAPRSHPDWNRGGNYRSLAASDLTYDRDMLFRLNSWSYDWPRFTQPFYFGRAGRGMTLILMFDRMHSARDEIRFSLYKFKLPKRPRPAWDFQYVIHRVAADETYGFRGRLAWKRFVSPADCLGEYQRWTRGLERREKDRLQSRIQTLRQLGATVFLQRGQVSEVAANRSEINDAQIPLVASFSRMTDLSLEATSIGDAGIVHLRHLQHLEWLNLYRSRVGDAGLQSLRQLRRLQHLPIGETRVTDAGLVYLREMKQLVYLGLRGNPITDGGVRHLSQLTRLEGLHLSETEVTDTGIRSLENMQRLKKLWLDETVVSDRAIDSLVKLRGLRELYIAKTRVTAAG
;
A
#
# COMPACT_ATOMS: atom_id res chain seq x y z
N MET A 1 -39.81 1.57 47.36
CA MET A 1 -39.54 0.30 46.68
C MET A 1 -39.10 0.63 45.26
N ILE A 2 -37.79 0.68 45.03
CA ILE A 2 -37.19 0.89 43.72
C ILE A 2 -36.76 -0.49 43.24
N THR A 3 -37.35 -0.96 42.15
CA THR A 3 -36.90 -2.18 41.46
C THR A 3 -36.28 -1.77 40.14
N LEU A 4 -34.95 -1.76 40.12
CA LEU A 4 -34.13 -1.60 38.92
C LEU A 4 -34.16 -2.92 38.12
N CYS A 5 -34.64 -2.87 36.90
CA CYS A 5 -34.41 -3.93 35.91
C CYS A 5 -33.26 -3.50 34.99
N ARG A 6 -32.17 -4.29 34.99
CA ARG A 6 -30.96 -4.13 34.18
C ARG A 6 -31.23 -4.53 32.73
N VAL A 7 -30.80 -3.70 31.79
CA VAL A 7 -30.62 -4.07 30.37
C VAL A 7 -29.10 -4.08 30.08
N PRO A 8 -28.53 -5.07 29.36
CA PRO A 8 -27.09 -5.17 29.15
C PRO A 8 -26.60 -4.17 28.09
N ALA A 9 -25.44 -3.57 28.36
CA ALA A 9 -24.72 -2.69 27.45
C ALA A 9 -24.24 -3.44 26.20
N VAL A 10 -24.70 -3.00 25.03
CA VAL A 10 -24.18 -3.39 23.73
C VAL A 10 -22.90 -2.59 23.48
N TRP A 11 -21.75 -3.26 23.56
CA TRP A 11 -20.47 -2.70 23.14
C TRP A 11 -20.42 -2.65 21.62
N THR A 12 -20.70 -1.47 21.06
CA THR A 12 -20.50 -1.21 19.63
C THR A 12 -19.03 -0.85 19.42
N ILE A 13 -18.25 -1.76 18.83
CA ILE A 13 -16.87 -1.50 18.42
C ILE A 13 -16.90 -0.61 17.18
N THR A 14 -16.80 0.70 17.38
CA THR A 14 -16.56 1.67 16.31
C THR A 14 -15.07 1.64 15.96
N ALA A 15 -14.69 0.81 14.99
CA ALA A 15 -13.38 0.89 14.36
C ALA A 15 -13.35 2.09 13.41
N LEU A 16 -12.85 3.23 13.90
CA LEU A 16 -12.56 4.42 13.10
C LEU A 16 -11.44 4.09 12.09
N LEU A 17 -11.80 3.92 10.81
CA LEU A 17 -10.88 3.96 9.68
C LEU A 17 -10.69 5.42 9.27
N CYS A 18 -9.93 6.18 10.06
CA CYS A 18 -9.42 7.48 9.65
C CYS A 18 -8.01 7.31 9.08
N GLY A 19 -7.83 7.79 7.85
CA GLY A 19 -6.53 7.95 7.22
C GLY A 19 -5.67 8.96 7.97
N VAL A 20 -4.35 8.75 7.87
CA VAL A 20 -3.27 9.64 8.29
C VAL A 20 -3.50 10.26 9.66
N ASN A 21 -3.31 9.45 10.69
CA ASN A 21 -2.95 9.97 11.99
C ASN A 21 -1.64 9.30 12.38
N THR A 22 -0.60 10.11 12.59
CA THR A 22 0.56 9.82 13.44
C THR A 22 0.12 9.66 14.90
N ALA A 23 -1.00 8.98 15.12
CA ALA A 23 -1.50 8.63 16.42
C ALA A 23 -0.51 7.63 16.99
N ARG A 24 0.19 8.07 18.04
CA ARG A 24 0.80 7.21 19.05
C ARG A 24 -0.18 6.07 19.34
N SER A 25 -0.06 4.92 18.67
CA SER A 25 -0.54 3.70 19.29
C SER A 25 0.25 3.62 20.57
N GLU A 26 -0.42 3.51 21.71
CA GLU A 26 0.21 3.22 22.99
C GLU A 26 0.96 1.91 22.84
N GLU A 27 2.20 2.00 22.35
CA GLU A 27 3.10 0.88 22.29
C GLU A 27 3.26 0.46 23.74
N THR A 28 2.92 -0.81 24.02
CA THR A 28 3.21 -1.40 25.32
C THR A 28 4.65 -1.08 25.68
N PRO A 29 4.98 -0.85 26.97
CA PRO A 29 6.31 -0.45 27.40
C PRO A 29 7.41 -1.27 26.71
N ALA A 30 8.45 -0.59 26.23
CA ALA A 30 9.58 -1.25 25.59
C ALA A 30 10.24 -2.24 26.56
N VAL A 31 10.72 -3.36 26.02
CA VAL A 31 11.47 -4.39 26.77
C VAL A 31 12.77 -4.67 26.04
N GLU A 32 13.85 -5.00 26.76
CA GLU A 32 15.13 -5.34 26.11
C GLU A 32 15.03 -6.67 25.35
N THR A 33 14.39 -7.66 25.97
CA THR A 33 14.27 -9.03 25.44
C THR A 33 12.87 -9.57 25.71
N LEU A 34 12.30 -10.32 24.77
CA LEU A 34 11.06 -11.06 24.97
C LEU A 34 11.15 -12.47 24.38
N ARG A 35 10.81 -13.47 25.19
CA ARG A 35 10.73 -14.87 24.75
C ARG A 35 9.28 -15.25 24.46
N LEU A 36 9.04 -15.78 23.27
CA LEU A 36 7.74 -16.31 22.84
C LEU A 36 7.84 -17.80 22.52
N GLN A 37 6.79 -18.54 22.88
CA GLN A 37 6.67 -19.97 22.63
C GLN A 37 5.27 -20.29 22.10
N ARG A 38 5.21 -21.03 20.99
CA ARG A 38 3.97 -21.58 20.39
C ARG A 38 4.30 -22.88 19.67
N GLY A 39 3.51 -23.93 19.89
CA GLY A 39 3.82 -25.28 19.41
C GLY A 39 5.26 -25.70 19.74
N PRO A 40 5.98 -26.37 18.81
CA PRO A 40 7.37 -26.75 19.01
C PRO A 40 8.37 -25.59 18.95
N LEU A 41 7.95 -24.36 18.57
CA LEU A 41 8.88 -23.26 18.35
C LEU A 41 9.04 -22.39 19.60
N THR A 42 10.30 -22.06 19.91
CA THR A 42 10.67 -21.03 20.88
C THR A 42 11.56 -20.01 20.21
N ALA A 43 11.17 -18.74 20.28
CA ALA A 43 11.93 -17.62 19.75
C ALA A 43 12.16 -16.56 20.83
N THR A 44 13.39 -16.08 20.94
CA THR A 44 13.73 -14.94 21.80
C THR A 44 14.04 -13.76 20.89
N PHE A 45 13.40 -12.63 21.17
CA PHE A 45 13.58 -11.38 20.44
C PHE A 45 14.32 -10.38 21.29
N ARG A 46 15.16 -9.54 20.69
CA ARG A 46 15.92 -8.51 21.39
C ARG A 46 15.95 -7.19 20.61
N ASP A 47 15.99 -6.12 21.38
CA ASP A 47 16.28 -4.76 20.92
C ASP A 47 17.80 -4.50 20.78
N ASN A 48 18.20 -3.28 20.44
CA ASN A 48 19.61 -2.84 20.51
C ASN A 48 19.75 -1.46 21.19
N SER A 49 18.71 -0.98 21.88
CA SER A 49 18.60 0.42 22.29
C SER A 49 19.54 0.81 23.44
N PHE A 50 19.96 -0.15 24.27
CA PHE A 50 20.79 0.09 25.45
C PHE A 50 22.22 -0.47 25.34
N SER A 51 22.60 -1.06 24.21
CA SER A 51 23.87 -1.77 24.09
C SER A 51 24.46 -1.67 22.68
N PRO A 52 25.26 -0.62 22.42
CA PRO A 52 25.93 -0.44 21.14
C PRO A 52 26.72 -1.70 20.75
N GLY A 53 26.42 -2.26 19.58
CA GLY A 53 27.09 -3.45 19.04
C GLY A 53 26.33 -4.77 19.20
N LEU A 54 25.28 -4.83 20.05
CA LEU A 54 24.35 -5.97 20.08
C LEU A 54 23.39 -5.89 18.88
N LEU A 55 23.16 -7.04 18.25
CA LEU A 55 22.22 -7.15 17.14
C LEU A 55 20.77 -7.25 17.64
N SER A 56 19.87 -6.54 16.97
CA SER A 56 18.43 -6.62 17.19
C SER A 56 17.79 -7.73 16.35
N GLY A 57 16.57 -8.15 16.67
CA GLY A 57 15.84 -9.16 15.89
C GLY A 57 15.62 -10.43 16.69
N ILE A 58 15.77 -11.58 16.05
CA ILE A 58 15.63 -12.89 16.69
C ILE A 58 16.99 -13.28 17.29
N ASP A 59 17.13 -13.13 18.60
CA ASP A 59 18.33 -13.47 19.36
C ASP A 59 18.55 -14.98 19.45
N SER A 60 17.48 -15.78 19.53
CA SER A 60 17.58 -17.24 19.47
C SER A 60 16.32 -17.91 18.93
N LEU A 61 16.48 -19.07 18.30
CA LEU A 61 15.39 -19.83 17.69
C LEU A 61 15.59 -21.34 17.83
N PHE A 62 14.75 -21.97 18.64
CA PHE A 62 14.81 -23.40 18.95
C PHE A 62 13.55 -24.15 18.48
N HIS A 63 13.75 -25.38 18.01
CA HIS A 63 12.67 -26.34 17.79
C HIS A 63 12.71 -27.42 18.87
N ARG A 64 11.76 -27.36 19.81
CA ARG A 64 11.78 -28.13 21.06
C ARG A 64 11.69 -29.64 20.89
N GLU A 65 11.09 -30.11 19.80
CA GLU A 65 10.91 -31.56 19.57
C GLU A 65 12.07 -32.17 18.77
N HIS A 66 12.42 -31.59 17.61
CA HIS A 66 13.42 -32.15 16.72
C HIS A 66 14.86 -31.71 16.99
N ALA A 67 15.09 -30.55 17.61
CA ALA A 67 16.44 -30.05 17.89
C ALA A 67 16.47 -29.12 19.13
N PRO A 68 16.07 -29.59 20.33
CA PRO A 68 15.86 -28.75 21.52
C PRO A 68 17.10 -27.98 21.98
N ASN A 69 18.29 -28.51 21.73
CA ASN A 69 19.57 -27.93 22.13
C ASN A 69 20.34 -27.35 20.94
N PHE A 70 19.64 -26.91 19.90
CA PHE A 70 20.23 -26.36 18.68
C PHE A 70 19.53 -25.07 18.30
N ASP A 71 20.22 -23.97 18.57
CA ASP A 71 19.80 -22.66 18.11
C ASP A 71 20.06 -22.55 16.60
N ALA A 72 19.09 -22.02 15.86
CA ALA A 72 19.26 -21.71 14.45
C ALA A 72 20.34 -20.64 14.23
N PHE A 73 20.54 -19.74 15.20
CA PHE A 73 21.46 -18.61 15.07
C PHE A 73 22.73 -18.80 15.90
N ASP A 74 23.84 -18.22 15.43
CA ASP A 74 25.19 -18.48 15.92
C ASP A 74 25.39 -18.06 17.40
N PRO A 75 25.63 -19.00 18.33
CA PRO A 75 25.59 -18.74 19.77
C PRO A 75 26.93 -18.28 20.37
N ASP A 76 27.98 -18.04 19.57
CA ASP A 76 29.36 -17.86 20.08
C ASP A 76 29.48 -16.82 21.21
N GLN A 77 28.74 -15.71 21.10
CA GLN A 77 28.68 -14.67 22.13
C GLN A 77 27.29 -14.03 22.14
N ARG A 78 26.80 -13.66 23.34
CA ARG A 78 25.50 -13.02 23.50
C ARG A 78 25.39 -11.77 22.62
N GLY A 79 24.42 -11.75 21.71
CA GLY A 79 24.12 -10.63 20.81
C GLY A 79 25.17 -10.36 19.72
N ALA A 80 26.12 -11.28 19.49
CA ALA A 80 27.02 -11.21 18.34
C ALA A 80 26.34 -11.64 17.02
N SER A 81 25.19 -12.30 17.11
CA SER A 81 24.44 -12.89 16.01
C SER A 81 22.94 -12.75 16.28
N ALA A 82 22.16 -12.63 15.21
CA ALA A 82 20.70 -12.61 15.26
C ALA A 82 20.11 -13.03 13.90
N GLY A 83 18.88 -13.53 13.93
CA GLY A 83 18.04 -13.73 12.77
C GLY A 83 17.17 -12.52 12.46
N LEU A 84 16.90 -12.28 11.18
CA LEU A 84 16.11 -11.15 10.70
C LEU A 84 16.59 -9.79 11.26
N ASN A 85 17.89 -9.65 11.48
CA ASN A 85 18.48 -8.41 11.98
C ASN A 85 18.56 -7.39 10.84
N PHE A 86 17.87 -6.26 10.96
CA PHE A 86 18.00 -5.18 9.99
C PHE A 86 19.35 -4.49 10.18
N GLU A 87 20.28 -4.67 9.22
CA GLU A 87 21.70 -4.43 9.44
C GLU A 87 22.26 -3.23 8.68
N HIS A 88 21.85 -3.02 7.44
CA HIS A 88 22.35 -1.92 6.59
C HIS A 88 21.21 -1.19 5.90
N ILE A 89 21.35 0.12 5.78
CA ILE A 89 20.68 0.90 4.73
C ILE A 89 21.80 1.36 3.81
N ILE A 90 21.66 1.09 2.51
CA ILE A 90 22.63 1.42 1.50
C ILE A 90 21.94 2.27 0.43
N SER A 91 22.56 3.39 0.10
CA SER A 91 22.20 4.21 -1.05
C SER A 91 23.28 4.10 -2.12
N GLY A 92 22.94 4.41 -3.38
CA GLY A 92 23.88 4.30 -4.50
C GLY A 92 25.00 5.35 -4.53
N HIS A 93 25.06 6.25 -3.55
CA HIS A 93 26.05 7.34 -3.52
C HIS A 93 27.05 7.17 -2.37
N HIS A 94 28.07 8.02 -2.34
CA HIS A 94 29.04 8.08 -1.26
C HIS A 94 28.41 8.61 0.04
N ASP A 95 28.10 7.72 0.98
CA ASP A 95 27.69 8.09 2.34
C ASP A 95 28.30 7.12 3.38
N ARG A 96 28.85 7.69 4.46
CA ARG A 96 29.49 6.90 5.54
C ARG A 96 28.52 5.99 6.29
N HIS A 97 27.22 6.28 6.26
CA HIS A 97 26.15 5.53 6.92
C HIS A 97 25.62 4.37 6.06
N ASN A 98 26.13 4.17 4.84
CA ASN A 98 25.79 3.01 4.00
C ASN A 98 26.07 1.66 4.71
N LYS A 99 26.90 1.67 5.76
CA LYS A 99 27.30 0.47 6.48
C LYS A 99 26.90 0.53 7.94
N PHE A 100 26.15 -0.48 8.39
CA PHE A 100 25.83 -0.74 9.79
C PHE A 100 25.08 0.37 10.55
N SER A 101 24.46 1.35 9.87
CA SER A 101 23.68 2.35 10.61
C SER A 101 22.52 1.69 11.37
N PRO A 102 21.65 0.84 10.76
CA PRO A 102 20.58 0.18 11.51
C PRO A 102 21.03 -0.63 12.72
N ARG A 103 22.24 -1.19 12.67
CA ARG A 103 22.87 -1.95 13.76
C ARG A 103 23.29 -1.07 14.95
N ARG A 104 23.67 0.18 14.69
CA ARG A 104 24.16 1.14 15.69
C ARG A 104 23.07 2.08 16.19
N ASP A 105 22.06 2.28 15.38
CA ASP A 105 20.91 3.15 15.63
C ASP A 105 19.94 2.47 16.61
N ARG A 106 19.21 3.30 17.36
CA ARG A 106 18.26 2.83 18.37
C ARG A 106 17.10 2.07 17.71
N TYR A 107 16.85 0.85 18.19
CA TYR A 107 15.68 0.05 17.86
C TYR A 107 15.08 -0.49 19.15
N THR A 108 13.82 -0.14 19.47
CA THR A 108 13.14 -0.57 20.69
C THR A 108 12.19 -1.73 20.41
N LEU A 109 12.16 -2.73 21.30
CA LEU A 109 11.28 -3.90 21.17
C LEU A 109 10.04 -3.72 22.04
N HIS A 110 8.87 -3.93 21.42
CA HIS A 110 7.58 -3.83 22.08
C HIS A 110 6.79 -5.11 21.90
N PRO A 111 6.21 -5.68 22.98
CA PRO A 111 5.16 -6.68 22.85
C PRO A 111 3.99 -6.15 21.99
N LEU A 112 3.28 -7.05 21.32
CA LEU A 112 2.02 -6.70 20.67
C LEU A 112 0.85 -7.37 21.41
N GLU A 113 -0.31 -6.74 21.33
CA GLU A 113 -1.57 -7.33 21.80
C GLU A 113 -1.72 -8.75 21.24
N LYS A 114 -2.16 -9.71 22.07
CA LYS A 114 -2.31 -11.16 21.81
C LYS A 114 -1.14 -12.06 22.20
N GLY A 115 -0.05 -11.54 22.79
CA GLY A 115 0.96 -12.35 23.50
C GLY A 115 1.66 -13.43 22.66
N ARG A 116 1.74 -13.21 21.34
CA ARG A 116 2.41 -14.09 20.36
C ARG A 116 3.23 -13.33 19.33
N SER A 117 3.29 -12.01 19.48
CA SER A 117 3.87 -11.12 18.50
C SER A 117 4.65 -10.03 19.22
N VAL A 118 5.69 -9.54 18.56
CA VAL A 118 6.49 -8.40 18.97
C VAL A 118 6.74 -7.48 17.78
N VAL A 119 7.14 -6.25 18.04
CA VAL A 119 7.57 -5.30 17.02
C VAL A 119 8.83 -4.59 17.47
N LEU A 120 9.81 -4.49 16.56
CA LEU A 120 10.93 -3.57 16.69
C LEU A 120 10.56 -2.25 16.03
N VAL A 121 10.76 -1.13 16.72
CA VAL A 121 10.37 0.21 16.28
C VAL A 121 11.56 1.15 16.34
N ARG A 122 11.88 1.77 15.20
CA ARG A 122 12.92 2.79 15.06
C ARG A 122 12.27 4.01 14.47
N ARG A 123 12.50 5.14 15.12
CA ARG A 123 11.98 6.43 14.69
C ARG A 123 12.91 7.06 13.67
N ALA A 124 12.36 7.93 12.85
CA ALA A 124 13.15 8.68 11.88
C ALA A 124 14.28 9.48 12.54
N GLU A 125 14.04 10.09 13.72
CA GLU A 125 15.06 10.83 14.47
C GLU A 125 16.22 9.96 14.98
N ASP A 126 15.99 8.66 15.15
CA ASP A 126 17.01 7.71 15.60
C ASP A 126 17.85 7.16 14.42
N SER A 127 17.58 7.58 13.18
CA SER A 127 18.25 7.08 11.98
C SER A 127 18.91 8.21 11.17
N PRO A 128 20.19 8.08 10.76
CA PRO A 128 20.84 9.09 9.91
C PRO A 128 20.20 9.21 8.52
N TRP A 129 19.44 8.19 8.11
CA TRP A 129 18.66 8.17 6.87
C TRP A 129 17.28 8.83 7.00
N ASN A 130 16.90 9.29 8.20
CA ASN A 130 15.59 9.88 8.48
C ASN A 130 14.43 8.98 8.04
N VAL A 131 14.48 7.70 8.48
CA VAL A 131 13.50 6.65 8.12
C VAL A 131 12.84 6.11 9.37
N ASP A 132 11.51 6.24 9.46
CA ASP A 132 10.73 5.45 10.40
C ASP A 132 10.69 3.99 9.93
N SER A 133 10.88 3.03 10.84
CA SER A 133 10.74 1.61 10.50
C SER A 133 10.15 0.77 11.63
N ARG A 134 9.30 -0.19 11.24
CA ARG A 134 8.70 -1.19 12.12
C ARG A 134 8.97 -2.57 11.54
N PHE A 135 9.44 -3.49 12.37
CA PHE A 135 9.61 -4.89 12.01
C PHE A 135 8.86 -5.77 13.00
N SER A 136 7.71 -6.28 12.57
CA SER A 136 6.84 -7.11 13.39
C SER A 136 7.11 -8.59 13.16
N TYR A 137 7.06 -9.37 14.23
CA TYR A 137 7.24 -10.82 14.25
C TYR A 137 6.07 -11.46 14.96
N THR A 138 5.62 -12.61 14.46
CA THR A 138 4.52 -13.37 15.04
C THR A 138 4.87 -14.84 15.02
N VAL A 139 4.94 -15.46 16.20
CA VAL A 139 5.19 -16.91 16.31
C VAL A 139 3.90 -17.65 15.96
N VAL A 140 3.97 -18.53 14.96
CA VAL A 140 2.82 -19.24 14.38
C VAL A 140 3.12 -20.74 14.39
N GLU A 141 2.14 -21.50 14.86
CA GLU A 141 2.24 -22.96 14.86
C GLU A 141 2.28 -23.54 13.44
N PRO A 142 2.93 -24.71 13.26
CA PRO A 142 3.77 -25.39 14.25
C PRO A 142 5.14 -24.72 14.45
N HIS A 143 5.79 -24.28 13.38
CA HIS A 143 7.21 -23.92 13.41
C HIS A 143 7.55 -22.70 12.55
N PHE A 144 6.65 -21.71 12.53
CA PHE A 144 6.77 -20.53 11.69
C PHE A 144 6.92 -19.25 12.50
N ILE A 145 7.59 -18.27 11.90
CA ILE A 145 7.53 -16.86 12.30
C ILE A 145 7.03 -16.07 11.09
N ASP A 146 5.81 -15.56 11.16
CA ASP A 146 5.34 -14.55 10.21
C ASP A 146 5.99 -13.20 10.55
N PHE A 147 6.51 -12.50 9.55
CA PHE A 147 7.13 -11.21 9.76
C PHE A 147 6.66 -10.16 8.73
N GLU A 148 6.57 -8.90 9.15
CA GLU A 148 6.21 -7.78 8.30
C GLU A 148 7.14 -6.61 8.60
N PHE A 149 7.81 -6.11 7.57
CA PHE A 149 8.63 -4.91 7.65
C PHE A 149 7.88 -3.75 6.98
N ARG A 150 7.86 -2.59 7.63
CA ARG A 150 7.33 -1.34 7.10
C ARG A 150 8.30 -0.20 7.36
N CYS A 151 8.49 0.68 6.39
CA CYS A 151 9.23 1.91 6.58
C CYS A 151 8.60 3.12 5.89
N ILE A 152 8.91 4.30 6.40
CA ILE A 152 8.49 5.60 5.86
C ILE A 152 9.71 6.52 5.86
N PRO A 153 10.36 6.73 4.69
CA PRO A 153 11.38 7.75 4.53
C PRO A 153 10.77 9.14 4.72
N ARG A 154 11.32 9.97 5.60
CA ARG A 154 10.86 11.34 5.84
C ARG A 154 11.56 12.37 4.96
N ASP A 155 12.69 12.00 4.39
CA ASP A 155 13.50 12.86 3.55
C ASP A 155 14.14 12.04 2.43
N ALA A 156 13.58 12.15 1.22
CA ALA A 156 14.08 11.43 0.05
C ALA A 156 15.46 11.93 -0.42
N SER A 157 15.85 13.17 -0.07
CA SER A 157 17.15 13.73 -0.47
C SER A 157 18.33 12.98 0.16
N ARG A 158 18.09 12.27 1.27
CA ARG A 158 19.05 11.40 1.96
C ARG A 158 19.58 10.27 1.07
N PHE A 159 18.90 9.90 -0.02
CA PHE A 159 19.24 8.73 -0.84
C PHE A 159 20.02 9.07 -2.12
N GLY A 160 20.47 10.33 -2.24
CA GLY A 160 21.29 10.79 -3.36
C GLY A 160 20.57 10.77 -4.71
N SER A 161 21.32 11.05 -5.77
CA SER A 161 20.80 11.17 -7.14
C SER A 161 20.29 9.85 -7.71
N ALA A 162 20.86 8.71 -7.30
CA ALA A 162 20.40 7.39 -7.68
C ALA A 162 18.99 7.09 -7.15
N GLY A 163 18.59 7.73 -6.04
CA GLY A 163 17.21 7.76 -5.55
C GLY A 163 16.65 6.43 -5.03
N TYR A 164 17.43 5.36 -4.98
CA TYR A 164 17.03 4.06 -4.43
C TYR A 164 17.57 3.85 -3.01
N ALA A 165 16.96 2.92 -2.29
CA ALA A 165 17.47 2.46 -0.99
C ALA A 165 17.46 0.94 -0.90
N LEU A 166 18.55 0.35 -0.41
CA LEU A 166 18.68 -1.08 -0.18
C LEU A 166 18.77 -1.34 1.32
N PHE A 167 17.78 -2.06 1.83
CA PHE A 167 17.66 -2.42 3.24
C PHE A 167 18.08 -3.87 3.39
N PHE A 168 19.16 -4.11 4.13
CA PHE A 168 19.80 -5.41 4.24
C PHE A 168 19.45 -6.10 5.56
N PHE A 169 19.02 -7.35 5.49
CA PHE A 169 18.59 -8.14 6.65
C PHE A 169 19.43 -9.39 6.80
N ALA A 170 20.07 -9.53 7.95
CA ALA A 170 21.01 -10.60 8.23
C ALA A 170 20.39 -11.77 9.01
N ASN A 171 20.83 -12.98 8.67
CA ASN A 171 20.52 -14.22 9.39
C ASN A 171 21.81 -14.99 9.63
N TYR A 172 22.44 -14.74 10.78
CA TYR A 172 23.70 -15.34 11.18
C TYR A 172 23.52 -16.79 11.64
N MET A 173 23.70 -17.74 10.73
CA MET A 173 23.39 -19.14 10.98
C MET A 173 24.42 -19.82 11.89
N ASN A 174 23.92 -20.64 12.81
CA ASN A 174 24.73 -21.63 13.52
C ASN A 174 25.17 -22.76 12.57
N ASP A 175 25.92 -23.74 13.08
CA ASP A 175 26.51 -24.86 12.33
C ASP A 175 25.59 -25.41 11.22
N VAL A 176 25.98 -25.24 9.96
CA VAL A 176 25.21 -25.72 8.80
C VAL A 176 25.75 -27.02 8.23
N VAL A 177 24.91 -27.80 7.53
CA VAL A 177 25.35 -28.98 6.77
C VAL A 177 26.23 -28.54 5.59
N ASN A 178 25.83 -27.46 4.94
CA ASN A 178 26.62 -26.78 3.93
C ASN A 178 26.20 -25.31 3.85
N GLU A 179 27.09 -24.48 3.31
CA GLU A 179 26.90 -23.04 3.23
C GLU A 179 25.80 -22.63 2.22
N ALA A 180 25.42 -23.53 1.31
CA ALA A 180 24.60 -23.17 0.16
C ALA A 180 23.16 -22.84 0.55
N ILE A 181 22.63 -21.84 -0.15
CA ILE A 181 21.18 -21.65 -0.24
C ILE A 181 20.66 -22.35 -1.50
N GLN A 182 19.39 -22.74 -1.44
CA GLN A 182 18.67 -23.39 -2.53
C GLN A 182 17.37 -22.66 -2.83
N PHE A 183 17.08 -22.47 -4.12
CA PHE A 183 15.86 -21.81 -4.60
C PHE A 183 15.48 -22.27 -6.01
N ARG A 184 14.25 -21.96 -6.43
CA ARG A 184 13.82 -22.14 -7.83
C ARG A 184 14.29 -20.97 -8.68
N GLY A 185 14.90 -21.26 -9.82
CA GLY A 185 15.51 -20.24 -10.65
C GLY A 185 15.99 -20.73 -12.01
N GLN A 186 16.71 -19.86 -12.70
CA GLN A 186 17.38 -20.15 -13.97
C GLN A 186 18.88 -19.88 -13.81
N SER A 187 19.72 -20.77 -14.35
CA SER A 187 21.18 -20.63 -14.34
C SER A 187 21.73 -19.74 -15.46
N SER A 188 20.92 -19.42 -16.47
CA SER A 188 21.30 -18.59 -17.62
C SER A 188 20.09 -17.94 -18.28
N ALA A 189 20.33 -16.96 -19.15
CA ALA A 189 19.29 -16.23 -19.87
C ALA A 189 18.46 -17.15 -20.77
N GLY A 190 17.15 -17.18 -20.54
CA GLY A 190 16.22 -18.02 -21.30
C GLY A 190 16.27 -19.51 -20.95
N GLY A 191 17.01 -19.90 -19.90
CA GLY A 191 17.08 -21.28 -19.43
C GLY A 191 15.76 -21.77 -18.82
N ALA A 192 15.60 -23.09 -18.70
CA ALA A 192 14.45 -23.68 -18.00
C ALA A 192 14.55 -23.44 -16.49
N GLU A 193 13.39 -23.42 -15.81
CA GLU A 193 13.37 -23.30 -14.35
C GLU A 193 13.85 -24.61 -13.69
N GLU A 194 14.83 -24.50 -12.80
CA GLU A 194 15.44 -25.62 -12.10
C GLU A 194 15.71 -25.31 -10.62
N TRP A 195 16.22 -26.30 -9.89
CA TRP A 195 16.70 -26.10 -8.53
C TRP A 195 18.12 -25.58 -8.59
N ILE A 196 18.32 -24.35 -8.10
CA ILE A 196 19.63 -23.75 -7.98
C ILE A 196 20.18 -24.07 -6.59
N THR A 197 21.39 -24.62 -6.51
CA THR A 197 22.17 -24.75 -5.27
C THR A 197 23.44 -23.93 -5.42
N THR A 198 23.63 -22.92 -4.59
CA THR A 198 24.73 -21.98 -4.79
C THR A 198 25.37 -21.53 -3.48
N THR A 199 26.69 -21.31 -3.54
CA THR A 199 27.48 -20.76 -2.43
C THR A 199 28.09 -19.40 -2.74
N ALA A 200 27.54 -18.62 -3.68
CA ALA A 200 28.06 -17.31 -4.11
C ALA A 200 29.39 -17.41 -4.92
N PRO A 201 29.30 -17.52 -6.27
CA PRO A 201 30.48 -17.72 -7.13
C PRO A 201 31.46 -16.53 -7.09
N ARG A 202 32.75 -16.81 -7.35
CA ARG A 202 33.85 -15.82 -7.29
C ARG A 202 34.01 -15.00 -8.58
N SER A 203 32.93 -14.46 -9.14
CA SER A 203 32.97 -13.79 -10.44
C SER A 203 33.04 -12.25 -10.39
N HIS A 204 32.66 -11.61 -9.28
CA HIS A 204 32.57 -10.15 -9.20
C HIS A 204 33.84 -9.49 -8.62
N PRO A 205 34.30 -8.33 -9.13
CA PRO A 205 35.48 -7.62 -8.61
C PRO A 205 35.39 -7.25 -7.12
N ASP A 206 34.19 -6.86 -6.67
CA ASP A 206 33.91 -6.51 -5.27
C ASP A 206 33.49 -7.74 -4.43
N TRP A 207 33.78 -8.97 -4.87
CA TRP A 207 33.46 -10.19 -4.12
C TRP A 207 34.25 -10.25 -2.82
N ASN A 208 33.53 -10.41 -1.70
CA ASN A 208 34.14 -10.70 -0.39
C ASN A 208 33.36 -11.82 0.30
N ARG A 209 33.52 -13.04 -0.21
CA ARG A 209 32.94 -14.26 0.38
C ARG A 209 31.41 -14.33 0.33
N GLY A 210 30.78 -13.65 -0.62
CA GLY A 210 29.33 -13.62 -0.73
C GLY A 210 28.83 -12.83 -1.93
N GLY A 211 27.52 -12.67 -2.03
CA GLY A 211 26.86 -11.83 -3.02
C GLY A 211 25.35 -11.98 -3.04
N ASN A 212 24.72 -11.31 -4.00
CA ASN A 212 23.27 -11.13 -4.05
C ASN A 212 22.68 -11.71 -5.34
N TYR A 213 21.54 -12.38 -5.23
CA TYR A 213 20.78 -12.95 -6.34
C TYR A 213 19.51 -12.14 -6.52
N ARG A 214 19.28 -11.71 -7.75
CA ARG A 214 18.11 -10.94 -8.12
C ARG A 214 17.05 -11.82 -8.77
N SER A 215 15.79 -11.36 -8.72
CA SER A 215 14.70 -12.07 -9.38
C SER A 215 14.90 -12.05 -10.90
N LEU A 216 14.23 -12.97 -11.62
CA LEU A 216 14.31 -13.01 -13.08
C LEU A 216 13.98 -11.64 -13.73
N ALA A 217 12.97 -10.95 -13.20
CA ALA A 217 12.47 -9.66 -13.72
C ALA A 217 13.25 -8.43 -13.24
N ALA A 218 14.17 -8.60 -12.30
CA ALA A 218 14.91 -7.51 -11.69
C ALA A 218 16.05 -7.00 -12.60
N SER A 219 16.16 -5.68 -12.66
CA SER A 219 17.31 -4.98 -13.24
C SER A 219 18.44 -4.85 -12.22
N ASP A 220 19.65 -4.57 -12.71
CA ASP A 220 20.76 -4.22 -11.83
C ASP A 220 20.61 -2.78 -11.29
N LEU A 221 21.24 -2.48 -10.16
CA LEU A 221 21.30 -1.13 -9.61
C LEU A 221 22.63 -0.49 -9.99
N THR A 222 22.56 0.76 -10.44
CA THR A 222 23.75 1.57 -10.71
C THR A 222 24.13 2.37 -9.47
N TYR A 223 25.41 2.47 -9.16
CA TYR A 223 25.92 3.27 -8.05
C TYR A 223 27.13 4.09 -8.48
N ASP A 224 27.40 5.16 -7.73
CA ASP A 224 28.52 6.07 -7.98
C ASP A 224 29.86 5.35 -7.90
N ARG A 225 30.82 5.79 -8.71
CA ARG A 225 32.16 5.17 -8.75
C ARG A 225 32.88 5.26 -7.40
N ASP A 226 32.62 6.25 -6.59
CA ASP A 226 33.24 6.41 -5.27
C ASP A 226 32.33 5.94 -4.11
N MET A 227 31.22 5.25 -4.42
CA MET A 227 30.26 4.76 -3.44
C MET A 227 30.93 3.92 -2.35
N LEU A 228 30.68 4.31 -1.10
CA LEU A 228 31.10 3.55 0.08
C LEU A 228 30.23 2.31 0.23
N PHE A 229 30.89 1.16 0.40
CA PHE A 229 30.29 -0.14 0.72
C PHE A 229 29.61 -0.90 -0.45
N ARG A 230 30.34 -1.08 -1.55
CA ARG A 230 29.86 -1.81 -2.75
C ARG A 230 29.48 -3.27 -2.53
N LEU A 231 30.07 -3.95 -1.53
CA LEU A 231 29.93 -5.39 -1.31
C LEU A 231 28.47 -5.89 -1.27
N ASN A 232 27.56 -5.07 -0.75
CA ASN A 232 26.15 -5.43 -0.59
C ASN A 232 25.26 -4.76 -1.66
N SER A 233 25.83 -4.09 -2.67
CA SER A 233 25.05 -3.35 -3.67
C SER A 233 24.94 -4.07 -5.01
N TRP A 234 25.97 -4.79 -5.41
CA TRP A 234 25.99 -5.54 -6.67
C TRP A 234 25.20 -6.84 -6.58
N SER A 235 24.74 -7.36 -7.72
CA SER A 235 24.06 -8.66 -7.81
C SER A 235 24.62 -9.50 -8.96
N TYR A 236 24.56 -10.82 -8.84
CA TYR A 236 24.95 -11.73 -9.91
C TYR A 236 24.01 -11.61 -11.11
N ASP A 237 24.60 -11.62 -12.32
CA ASP A 237 23.81 -11.73 -13.56
C ASP A 237 22.99 -13.01 -13.59
N TRP A 238 23.62 -14.11 -13.17
CA TRP A 238 23.06 -15.44 -13.04
C TRP A 238 23.73 -16.19 -11.87
N PRO A 239 23.03 -17.12 -11.20
CA PRO A 239 21.64 -17.51 -11.42
C PRO A 239 20.63 -16.46 -10.91
N ARG A 240 19.39 -16.52 -11.41
CA ARG A 240 18.27 -15.67 -10.96
C ARG A 240 17.13 -16.51 -10.44
N PHE A 241 16.48 -16.06 -9.36
CA PHE A 241 15.35 -16.80 -8.79
C PHE A 241 14.03 -16.44 -9.49
N THR A 242 13.14 -17.41 -9.56
CA THR A 242 11.81 -17.31 -10.18
C THR A 242 10.68 -17.43 -9.16
N GLN A 243 11.00 -17.74 -7.91
CA GLN A 243 10.06 -17.78 -6.81
C GLN A 243 10.68 -17.09 -5.57
N PRO A 244 9.91 -16.29 -4.80
CA PRO A 244 10.39 -15.52 -3.66
C PRO A 244 10.57 -16.39 -2.40
N PHE A 245 11.30 -17.50 -2.52
CA PHE A 245 11.75 -18.26 -1.36
C PHE A 245 13.12 -18.88 -1.61
N TYR A 246 13.83 -19.10 -0.52
CA TYR A 246 15.02 -19.95 -0.50
C TYR A 246 15.10 -20.70 0.83
N PHE A 247 15.91 -21.74 0.85
CA PHE A 247 16.21 -22.46 2.08
C PHE A 247 17.68 -22.85 2.15
N GLY A 248 18.15 -23.06 3.37
CA GLY A 248 19.46 -23.64 3.64
C GLY A 248 19.34 -24.85 4.57
N ARG A 249 20.35 -25.72 4.52
CA ARG A 249 20.41 -26.95 5.34
C ARG A 249 21.29 -26.75 6.56
N ALA A 250 20.67 -26.68 7.73
CA ALA A 250 21.37 -26.50 8.99
C ALA A 250 21.73 -27.85 9.63
N GLY A 251 22.62 -27.82 10.62
CA GLY A 251 22.98 -28.99 11.43
C GLY A 251 21.77 -29.66 12.07
N ARG A 252 21.98 -30.88 12.59
CA ARG A 252 20.95 -31.71 13.24
C ARG A 252 19.72 -31.99 12.37
N GLY A 253 19.90 -32.01 11.04
CA GLY A 253 18.82 -32.28 10.10
C GLY A 253 17.77 -31.17 10.02
N MET A 254 18.08 -29.96 10.45
CA MET A 254 17.18 -28.81 10.40
C MET A 254 17.31 -28.04 9.08
N THR A 255 16.30 -27.25 8.75
CA THR A 255 16.30 -26.31 7.62
C THR A 255 15.68 -24.99 8.03
N LEU A 256 16.29 -23.91 7.56
CA LEU A 256 15.70 -22.57 7.61
C LEU A 256 15.19 -22.23 6.21
N ILE A 257 13.90 -21.87 6.14
CA ILE A 257 13.25 -21.43 4.90
C ILE A 257 12.83 -19.99 5.10
N LEU A 258 13.18 -19.12 4.16
CA LEU A 258 12.68 -17.75 4.09
C LEU A 258 11.81 -17.61 2.85
N MET A 259 10.59 -17.12 3.06
CA MET A 259 9.54 -16.98 2.06
C MET A 259 9.04 -15.54 2.09
N PHE A 260 8.77 -14.96 0.91
CA PHE A 260 8.28 -13.58 0.79
C PHE A 260 7.00 -13.53 -0.06
N ASP A 261 6.16 -12.53 0.18
CA ASP A 261 4.88 -12.35 -0.50
C ASP A 261 5.04 -11.88 -1.96
N ARG A 262 6.24 -11.41 -2.34
CA ARG A 262 6.54 -10.87 -3.67
C ARG A 262 8.02 -11.02 -4.03
N MET A 263 8.31 -10.94 -5.32
CA MET A 263 9.68 -10.91 -5.87
C MET A 263 10.12 -9.49 -6.22
N HIS A 264 9.45 -8.88 -7.20
CA HIS A 264 9.82 -7.61 -7.81
C HIS A 264 8.57 -6.89 -8.32
N SER A 265 8.57 -5.57 -8.18
CA SER A 265 7.62 -4.63 -8.75
C SER A 265 8.37 -3.40 -9.27
N ALA A 266 7.68 -2.50 -9.98
CA ALA A 266 8.28 -1.22 -10.36
C ALA A 266 8.65 -0.34 -9.15
N ARG A 267 8.08 -0.62 -7.97
CA ARG A 267 8.29 0.15 -6.73
C ARG A 267 9.45 -0.41 -5.90
N ASP A 268 9.51 -1.73 -5.77
CA ASP A 268 10.35 -2.41 -4.80
C ASP A 268 10.63 -3.88 -5.20
N GLU A 269 11.63 -4.49 -4.57
CA GLU A 269 11.96 -5.90 -4.76
C GLU A 269 12.64 -6.55 -3.54
N ILE A 270 12.64 -7.88 -3.55
CA ILE A 270 13.44 -8.73 -2.66
C ILE A 270 14.64 -9.28 -3.43
N ARG A 271 15.81 -9.36 -2.80
CA ARG A 271 16.97 -10.10 -3.29
C ARG A 271 17.42 -11.11 -2.26
N PHE A 272 17.96 -12.24 -2.71
CA PHE A 272 18.56 -13.22 -1.80
C PHE A 272 20.03 -12.92 -1.63
N SER A 273 20.56 -13.14 -0.45
CA SER A 273 21.94 -12.80 -0.13
C SER A 273 22.59 -13.96 0.62
N LEU A 274 23.85 -14.21 0.32
CA LEU A 274 24.63 -15.23 1.02
C LEU A 274 26.03 -14.70 1.24
N TYR A 275 26.47 -14.73 2.49
CA TYR A 275 27.84 -14.35 2.86
C TYR A 275 28.46 -15.39 3.78
N LYS A 276 29.75 -15.64 3.61
CA LYS A 276 30.49 -16.67 4.36
C LYS A 276 31.42 -16.02 5.38
N PHE A 277 31.06 -16.14 6.65
CA PHE A 277 31.85 -15.66 7.78
C PHE A 277 32.35 -16.84 8.61
N LYS A 278 33.39 -16.61 9.44
CA LYS A 278 33.94 -17.61 10.41
C LYS A 278 34.39 -18.99 9.84
N LEU A 279 34.66 -19.08 8.54
CA LEU A 279 35.31 -20.25 7.91
C LEU A 279 36.84 -20.23 8.15
N PRO A 280 37.52 -21.39 8.31
CA PRO A 280 37.11 -22.75 7.91
C PRO A 280 36.76 -23.73 9.07
N LYS A 281 36.83 -23.32 10.34
CA LYS A 281 36.69 -24.28 11.47
C LYS A 281 35.25 -24.75 11.71
N ARG A 282 34.23 -23.95 11.35
CA ARG A 282 32.80 -24.32 11.36
C ARG A 282 32.06 -23.58 10.23
N PRO A 283 31.24 -24.25 9.41
CA PRO A 283 30.46 -23.58 8.39
C PRO A 283 29.32 -22.80 9.06
N ARG A 284 29.48 -21.48 9.19
CA ARG A 284 28.49 -20.56 9.78
C ARG A 284 28.28 -19.37 8.84
N PRO A 285 27.54 -19.57 7.73
CA PRO A 285 27.23 -18.53 6.78
C PRO A 285 26.17 -17.56 7.35
N ALA A 286 25.97 -16.46 6.64
CA ALA A 286 24.81 -15.60 6.78
C ALA A 286 23.86 -15.83 5.60
N TRP A 287 22.64 -16.26 5.89
CA TRP A 287 21.59 -16.55 4.91
C TRP A 287 20.63 -15.36 4.79
N ASP A 288 21.13 -14.30 4.18
CA ASP A 288 20.58 -12.96 4.24
C ASP A 288 19.60 -12.65 3.10
N PHE A 289 18.96 -11.49 3.18
CA PHE A 289 18.20 -10.96 2.04
C PHE A 289 18.21 -9.43 2.04
N GLN A 290 17.78 -8.86 0.93
CA GLN A 290 17.65 -7.41 0.76
C GLN A 290 16.23 -7.06 0.37
N TYR A 291 15.77 -5.90 0.85
CA TYR A 291 14.60 -5.21 0.34
C TYR A 291 15.07 -3.92 -0.33
N VAL A 292 14.79 -3.78 -1.62
CA VAL A 292 15.20 -2.63 -2.42
C VAL A 292 13.98 -1.78 -2.73
N ILE A 293 14.08 -0.48 -2.49
CA ILE A 293 13.13 0.53 -2.95
C ILE A 293 13.75 1.20 -4.17
N HIS A 294 13.14 1.04 -5.35
CA HIS A 294 13.72 1.53 -6.61
C HIS A 294 13.65 3.05 -6.75
N ARG A 295 12.67 3.69 -6.10
CA ARG A 295 12.53 5.14 -6.06
C ARG A 295 11.96 5.58 -4.73
N VAL A 296 12.82 6.17 -3.89
CA VAL A 296 12.43 6.69 -2.60
C VAL A 296 11.66 7.98 -2.78
N ALA A 297 10.49 8.04 -2.14
CA ALA A 297 9.68 9.23 -2.02
C ALA A 297 9.42 9.50 -0.53
N ALA A 298 9.43 10.77 -0.16
CA ALA A 298 9.15 11.20 1.22
C ALA A 298 7.69 10.90 1.58
N ASP A 299 7.48 10.48 2.83
CA ASP A 299 6.18 10.15 3.44
C ASP A 299 5.39 9.03 2.76
N GLU A 300 6.01 8.33 1.82
CA GLU A 300 5.47 7.11 1.26
C GLU A 300 5.80 5.89 2.14
N THR A 301 4.85 4.95 2.23
CA THR A 301 5.05 3.69 2.96
C THR A 301 5.59 2.61 2.05
N TYR A 302 6.66 1.95 2.49
CA TYR A 302 7.27 0.80 1.83
C TYR A 302 7.30 -0.40 2.77
N GLY A 303 7.43 -1.61 2.25
CA GLY A 303 7.50 -2.80 3.09
C GLY A 303 7.26 -4.12 2.37
N PHE A 304 7.45 -5.21 3.11
CA PHE A 304 7.23 -6.58 2.63
C PHE A 304 6.68 -7.45 3.75
N ARG A 305 6.08 -8.57 3.36
CA ARG A 305 5.71 -9.65 4.27
C ARG A 305 6.52 -10.89 3.96
N GLY A 306 6.89 -11.61 4.99
CA GLY A 306 7.53 -12.90 4.83
C GLY A 306 7.18 -13.88 5.93
N ARG A 307 7.65 -15.11 5.74
CA ARG A 307 7.55 -16.19 6.71
C ARG A 307 8.90 -16.90 6.79
N LEU A 308 9.36 -17.08 8.01
CA LEU A 308 10.47 -17.97 8.35
C LEU A 308 9.90 -19.31 8.80
N ALA A 309 10.44 -20.41 8.29
CA ALA A 309 10.20 -21.74 8.84
C ALA A 309 11.50 -22.32 9.43
N TRP A 310 11.43 -22.86 10.64
CA TRP A 310 12.53 -23.58 11.27
C TRP A 310 12.07 -24.99 11.62
N LYS A 311 12.35 -25.96 10.75
CA LYS A 311 11.80 -27.32 10.84
C LYS A 311 12.84 -28.37 10.47
N ARG A 312 12.51 -29.65 10.68
CA ARG A 312 13.30 -30.75 10.13
C ARG A 312 13.29 -30.70 8.61
N PHE A 313 14.45 -30.84 7.99
CA PHE A 313 14.59 -30.97 6.54
C PHE A 313 14.05 -32.33 6.07
N VAL A 314 13.22 -32.31 5.02
CA VAL A 314 12.69 -33.52 4.38
C VAL A 314 13.20 -33.61 2.94
N SER A 315 12.86 -32.61 2.10
CA SER A 315 13.32 -32.52 0.72
C SER A 315 13.15 -31.09 0.18
N PRO A 316 13.80 -30.71 -0.93
CA PRO A 316 13.53 -29.44 -1.60
C PRO A 316 12.04 -29.26 -1.97
N ALA A 317 11.37 -30.34 -2.38
CA ALA A 317 9.95 -30.32 -2.71
C ALA A 317 9.06 -30.02 -1.50
N ASP A 318 9.42 -30.51 -0.31
CA ASP A 318 8.73 -30.17 0.95
C ASP A 318 8.89 -28.68 1.28
N CYS A 319 10.10 -28.11 1.11
CA CYS A 319 10.35 -26.68 1.30
C CYS A 319 9.52 -25.82 0.34
N LEU A 320 9.45 -26.20 -0.94
CA LEU A 320 8.57 -25.55 -1.92
C LEU A 320 7.09 -25.68 -1.52
N GLY A 321 6.69 -26.83 -1.00
CA GLY A 321 5.34 -27.08 -0.50
C GLY A 321 4.94 -26.13 0.63
N GLU A 322 5.85 -25.77 1.54
CA GLU A 322 5.59 -24.76 2.58
C GLU A 322 5.28 -23.39 1.98
N TYR A 323 6.08 -22.95 1.01
CA TYR A 323 5.87 -21.70 0.31
C TYR A 323 4.51 -21.66 -0.40
N GLN A 324 4.18 -22.72 -1.14
CA GLN A 324 2.90 -22.85 -1.86
C GLN A 324 1.68 -22.91 -0.93
N ARG A 325 1.80 -23.53 0.25
CA ARG A 325 0.72 -23.53 1.24
C ARG A 325 0.52 -22.15 1.85
N TRP A 326 1.62 -21.47 2.19
CA TRP A 326 1.57 -20.14 2.80
C TRP A 326 0.97 -19.09 1.86
N THR A 327 1.39 -19.08 0.58
CA THR A 327 0.88 -18.15 -0.45
C THR A 327 -0.60 -18.36 -0.76
N ARG A 328 -1.05 -19.61 -0.96
CA ARG A 328 -2.49 -19.91 -1.08
C ARG A 328 -3.29 -19.43 0.15
N GLY A 329 -2.69 -19.53 1.33
CA GLY A 329 -3.27 -18.98 2.55
C GLY A 329 -3.36 -17.44 2.56
N LEU A 330 -2.38 -16.73 1.98
CA LEU A 330 -2.42 -15.27 1.81
C LEU A 330 -3.54 -14.87 0.84
N GLU A 331 -3.58 -15.49 -0.34
CA GLU A 331 -4.60 -15.21 -1.36
C GLU A 331 -6.02 -15.44 -0.83
N ARG A 332 -6.22 -16.54 -0.10
CA ARG A 332 -7.50 -16.83 0.57
C ARG A 332 -7.86 -15.72 1.56
N ARG A 333 -6.94 -15.31 2.43
CA ARG A 333 -7.19 -14.22 3.41
C ARG A 333 -7.51 -12.89 2.74
N GLU A 334 -6.87 -12.57 1.62
CA GLU A 334 -7.16 -11.36 0.85
C GLU A 334 -8.55 -11.42 0.22
N LYS A 335 -8.91 -12.57 -0.35
CA LYS A 335 -10.26 -12.83 -0.87
C LYS A 335 -11.30 -12.72 0.24
N ASP A 336 -11.06 -13.31 1.40
CA ASP A 336 -11.97 -13.26 2.55
C ASP A 336 -12.14 -11.81 3.06
N ARG A 337 -11.06 -11.02 3.12
CA ARG A 337 -11.13 -9.59 3.47
C ARG A 337 -11.90 -8.78 2.44
N LEU A 338 -11.68 -9.02 1.16
CA LEU A 338 -12.43 -8.38 0.09
C LEU A 338 -13.93 -8.70 0.22
N GLN A 339 -14.28 -9.98 0.39
CA GLN A 339 -15.66 -10.42 0.58
C GLN A 339 -16.30 -9.82 1.84
N SER A 340 -15.57 -9.75 2.95
CA SER A 340 -16.04 -9.10 4.18
C SER A 340 -16.36 -7.62 3.96
N ARG A 341 -15.48 -6.86 3.30
CA ARG A 341 -15.73 -5.44 2.97
C ARG A 341 -16.93 -5.26 2.04
N ILE A 342 -17.06 -6.12 1.04
CA ILE A 342 -18.23 -6.14 0.13
C ILE A 342 -19.51 -6.44 0.91
N GLN A 343 -19.47 -7.40 1.82
CA GLN A 343 -20.62 -7.76 2.64
C GLN A 343 -21.04 -6.62 3.57
N THR A 344 -20.08 -5.89 4.16
CA THR A 344 -20.37 -4.68 4.93
C THR A 344 -21.09 -3.63 4.07
N LEU A 345 -20.62 -3.37 2.85
CA LEU A 345 -21.30 -2.44 1.95
C LEU A 345 -22.73 -2.90 1.59
N ARG A 346 -22.93 -4.20 1.36
CA ARG A 346 -24.26 -4.78 1.10
C ARG A 346 -25.21 -4.64 2.28
N GLN A 347 -24.71 -4.84 3.50
CA GLN A 347 -25.49 -4.63 4.73
C GLN A 347 -25.92 -3.17 4.90
N LEU A 348 -25.13 -2.22 4.40
CA LEU A 348 -25.45 -0.80 4.39
C LEU A 348 -26.40 -0.39 3.25
N GLY A 349 -26.85 -1.33 2.41
CA GLY A 349 -27.77 -1.08 1.30
C GLY A 349 -27.10 -0.83 -0.05
N ALA A 350 -25.79 -1.06 -0.19
CA ALA A 350 -25.11 -0.91 -1.48
C ALA A 350 -25.10 -2.20 -2.32
N THR A 351 -25.21 -2.04 -3.63
CA THR A 351 -24.90 -3.09 -4.61
C THR A 351 -23.45 -2.92 -5.07
N VAL A 352 -22.70 -4.02 -5.15
CA VAL A 352 -21.28 -4.02 -5.53
C VAL A 352 -21.06 -4.97 -6.70
N PHE A 353 -20.46 -4.47 -7.77
CA PHE A 353 -20.15 -5.23 -8.97
C PHE A 353 -18.64 -5.46 -9.10
N LEU A 354 -18.30 -6.65 -9.59
CA LEU A 354 -16.91 -7.04 -9.79
C LEU A 354 -16.63 -7.25 -11.27
N GLN A 355 -15.48 -6.77 -11.73
CA GLN A 355 -14.91 -7.08 -13.03
C GLN A 355 -13.52 -7.70 -12.82
N ARG A 356 -13.30 -8.89 -13.38
CA ARG A 356 -12.02 -9.64 -13.25
C ARG A 356 -11.53 -9.76 -11.79
N GLY A 357 -12.46 -9.99 -10.86
CA GLY A 357 -12.17 -10.17 -9.43
C GLY A 357 -11.89 -8.87 -8.64
N GLN A 358 -12.04 -7.70 -9.26
CA GLN A 358 -11.88 -6.39 -8.61
C GLN A 358 -13.21 -5.64 -8.60
N VAL A 359 -13.45 -4.82 -7.57
CA VAL A 359 -14.66 -3.98 -7.52
C VAL A 359 -14.55 -2.91 -8.61
N SER A 360 -15.50 -2.94 -9.55
CA SER A 360 -15.60 -1.98 -10.66
C SER A 360 -16.65 -0.91 -10.40
N GLU A 361 -17.72 -1.26 -9.68
CA GLU A 361 -18.83 -0.34 -9.39
C GLU A 361 -19.38 -0.57 -7.97
N VAL A 362 -19.74 0.54 -7.31
CA VAL A 362 -20.53 0.55 -6.08
C VAL A 362 -21.74 1.46 -6.29
N ALA A 363 -22.94 0.87 -6.28
CA ALA A 363 -24.21 1.57 -6.35
C ALA A 363 -24.87 1.58 -4.96
N ALA A 364 -24.81 2.72 -4.28
CA ALA A 364 -25.24 2.90 -2.89
C ALA A 364 -26.35 3.95 -2.77
N ASN A 365 -27.22 4.04 -3.78
CA ASN A 365 -28.32 4.99 -3.81
C ASN A 365 -29.29 4.73 -2.66
N ARG A 366 -29.68 5.80 -1.95
CA ARG A 366 -30.63 5.74 -0.81
C ARG A 366 -30.21 4.74 0.27
N SER A 367 -28.90 4.53 0.40
CA SER A 367 -28.31 3.60 1.37
C SER A 367 -27.98 4.31 2.69
N GLU A 368 -27.54 3.55 3.69
CA GLU A 368 -27.09 4.07 4.98
C GLU A 368 -25.67 4.66 4.94
N ILE A 369 -24.99 4.57 3.78
CA ILE A 369 -23.64 5.09 3.60
C ILE A 369 -23.62 6.61 3.76
N ASN A 370 -22.76 7.08 4.65
CA ASN A 370 -22.47 8.50 4.89
C ASN A 370 -20.96 8.73 4.98
N ASP A 371 -20.53 9.93 5.38
CA ASP A 371 -19.12 10.32 5.51
C ASP A 371 -18.28 9.25 6.24
N ALA A 372 -18.83 8.61 7.28
CA ALA A 372 -18.13 7.61 8.08
C ALA A 372 -17.79 6.32 7.31
N GLN A 373 -18.57 5.95 6.30
CA GLN A 373 -18.34 4.72 5.52
C GLN A 373 -17.56 4.97 4.22
N ILE A 374 -17.30 6.21 3.82
CA ILE A 374 -16.54 6.48 2.60
C ILE A 374 -15.11 5.96 2.62
N PRO A 375 -14.35 5.95 3.74
CA PRO A 375 -13.04 5.31 3.76
C PRO A 375 -13.10 3.83 3.30
N LEU A 376 -14.17 3.10 3.63
CA LEU A 376 -14.40 1.73 3.16
C LEU A 376 -14.70 1.67 1.66
N VAL A 377 -15.52 2.58 1.13
CA VAL A 377 -15.82 2.68 -0.31
C VAL A 377 -14.55 3.06 -1.09
N ALA A 378 -13.83 4.10 -0.63
CA ALA A 378 -12.61 4.61 -1.24
C ALA A 378 -11.42 3.63 -1.14
N SER A 379 -11.54 2.58 -0.33
CA SER A 379 -10.58 1.47 -0.31
C SER A 379 -10.59 0.64 -1.61
N PHE A 380 -11.55 0.85 -2.51
CA PHE A 380 -11.63 0.19 -3.82
C PHE A 380 -11.03 1.10 -4.92
N SER A 381 -9.71 1.25 -4.92
CA SER A 381 -8.99 2.25 -5.74
C SER A 381 -9.08 2.08 -7.26
N ARG A 382 -9.55 0.92 -7.74
CA ARG A 382 -9.69 0.60 -9.17
C ARG A 382 -11.12 0.72 -9.70
N MET A 383 -12.05 1.14 -8.85
CA MET A 383 -13.45 1.35 -9.21
C MET A 383 -13.58 2.47 -10.24
N THR A 384 -14.48 2.28 -11.21
CA THR A 384 -14.79 3.23 -12.28
C THR A 384 -16.11 3.97 -12.02
N ASP A 385 -17.03 3.37 -11.28
CA ASP A 385 -18.40 3.87 -11.12
C ASP A 385 -18.81 3.89 -9.64
N LEU A 386 -19.27 5.06 -9.16
CA LEU A 386 -19.76 5.23 -7.79
C LEU A 386 -21.07 6.01 -7.79
N SER A 387 -22.14 5.38 -7.30
CA SER A 387 -23.43 6.04 -7.06
C SER A 387 -23.67 6.21 -5.57
N LEU A 388 -23.88 7.45 -5.13
CA LEU A 388 -24.21 7.83 -3.75
C LEU A 388 -25.48 8.71 -3.73
N GLU A 389 -26.37 8.53 -4.71
CA GLU A 389 -27.59 9.33 -4.85
C GLU A 389 -28.44 9.26 -3.57
N ALA A 390 -28.96 10.41 -3.14
CA ALA A 390 -29.87 10.49 -2.00
C ALA A 390 -29.32 9.82 -0.73
N THR A 391 -28.01 9.92 -0.53
CA THR A 391 -27.32 9.55 0.73
C THR A 391 -27.00 10.81 1.54
N SER A 392 -26.60 10.64 2.81
CA SER A 392 -26.26 11.77 3.68
C SER A 392 -24.80 12.24 3.56
N ILE A 393 -24.09 11.82 2.50
CA ILE A 393 -22.71 12.22 2.20
C ILE A 393 -22.55 13.73 2.06
N GLY A 394 -21.50 14.28 2.69
CA GLY A 394 -21.09 15.67 2.59
C GLY A 394 -19.60 15.83 2.29
N ASP A 395 -19.09 17.05 2.42
CA ASP A 395 -17.71 17.39 2.05
C ASP A 395 -16.65 16.59 2.83
N ALA A 396 -16.95 16.28 4.10
CA ALA A 396 -16.08 15.48 4.95
C ALA A 396 -15.90 14.04 4.46
N GLY A 397 -16.90 13.46 3.77
CA GLY A 397 -16.76 12.18 3.10
C GLY A 397 -16.07 12.30 1.74
N ILE A 398 -16.40 13.32 0.95
CA ILE A 398 -15.87 13.50 -0.42
C ILE A 398 -14.35 13.66 -0.45
N VAL A 399 -13.73 14.24 0.56
CA VAL A 399 -12.25 14.37 0.63
C VAL A 399 -11.53 13.02 0.51
N HIS A 400 -12.17 11.93 0.92
CA HIS A 400 -11.63 10.58 0.84
C HIS A 400 -11.67 9.99 -0.58
N LEU A 401 -12.38 10.59 -1.53
CA LEU A 401 -12.45 10.09 -2.91
C LEU A 401 -11.28 10.56 -3.78
N ARG A 402 -10.49 11.55 -3.34
CA ARG A 402 -9.45 12.24 -4.15
C ARG A 402 -8.40 11.32 -4.79
N HIS A 403 -8.17 10.12 -4.26
CA HIS A 403 -7.20 9.16 -4.79
C HIS A 403 -7.80 8.12 -5.76
N LEU A 404 -9.10 8.16 -6.04
CA LEU A 404 -9.77 7.25 -6.98
C LEU A 404 -9.50 7.66 -8.44
N GLN A 405 -8.23 7.55 -8.87
CA GLN A 405 -7.75 8.03 -10.17
C GLN A 405 -8.35 7.29 -11.39
N HIS A 406 -9.09 6.21 -11.15
CA HIS A 406 -9.80 5.44 -12.17
C HIS A 406 -11.31 5.76 -12.24
N LEU A 407 -11.84 6.63 -11.38
CA LEU A 407 -13.26 6.94 -11.34
C LEU A 407 -13.68 7.75 -12.57
N GLU A 408 -14.69 7.28 -13.28
CA GLU A 408 -15.24 7.85 -14.52
C GLU A 408 -16.67 8.37 -14.31
N TRP A 409 -17.44 7.75 -13.42
CA TRP A 409 -18.83 8.14 -13.11
C TRP A 409 -19.02 8.28 -11.60
N LEU A 410 -19.48 9.46 -11.16
CA LEU A 410 -19.74 9.77 -9.75
C LEU A 410 -21.09 10.47 -9.60
N ASN A 411 -22.09 9.76 -9.12
CA ASN A 411 -23.42 10.31 -8.86
C ASN A 411 -23.58 10.72 -7.39
N LEU A 412 -23.79 12.03 -7.18
CA LEU A 412 -23.98 12.69 -5.89
C LEU A 412 -25.32 13.43 -5.82
N TYR A 413 -26.25 13.14 -6.74
CA TYR A 413 -27.56 13.79 -6.79
C TYR A 413 -28.29 13.60 -5.46
N ARG A 414 -28.91 14.68 -4.94
CA ARG A 414 -29.62 14.71 -3.64
C ARG A 414 -28.76 14.35 -2.42
N SER A 415 -27.47 14.67 -2.47
CA SER A 415 -26.55 14.56 -1.33
C SER A 415 -26.38 15.87 -0.57
N ARG A 416 -25.52 15.91 0.45
CA ARG A 416 -25.20 17.10 1.26
C ARG A 416 -23.89 17.77 0.86
N VAL A 417 -23.31 17.39 -0.28
CA VAL A 417 -22.05 17.92 -0.80
C VAL A 417 -22.18 19.40 -1.15
N GLY A 418 -21.16 20.19 -0.81
CA GLY A 418 -21.05 21.61 -1.13
C GLY A 418 -19.74 21.95 -1.85
N ASP A 419 -19.37 23.22 -1.79
CA ASP A 419 -18.25 23.76 -2.58
C ASP A 419 -16.88 23.18 -2.18
N ALA A 420 -16.69 22.85 -0.90
CA ALA A 420 -15.45 22.21 -0.43
C ALA A 420 -15.31 20.76 -0.92
N GLY A 421 -16.44 20.07 -1.12
CA GLY A 421 -16.47 18.76 -1.75
C GLY A 421 -16.01 18.83 -3.21
N LEU A 422 -16.51 19.80 -3.99
CA LEU A 422 -16.05 20.02 -5.36
C LEU A 422 -14.56 20.34 -5.46
N GLN A 423 -14.02 21.11 -4.51
CA GLN A 423 -12.58 21.37 -4.44
C GLN A 423 -11.76 20.06 -4.34
N SER A 424 -12.27 19.06 -3.63
CA SER A 424 -11.60 17.76 -3.48
C SER A 424 -11.68 16.91 -4.75
N LEU A 425 -12.79 16.99 -5.50
CA LEU A 425 -13.01 16.20 -6.72
C LEU A 425 -12.14 16.62 -7.91
N ARG A 426 -11.54 17.84 -7.91
CA ARG A 426 -10.68 18.31 -9.02
C ARG A 426 -9.47 17.40 -9.31
N GLN A 427 -9.07 16.56 -8.35
CA GLN A 427 -7.98 15.59 -8.50
C GLN A 427 -8.37 14.35 -9.30
N LEU A 428 -9.66 14.15 -9.60
CA LEU A 428 -10.17 13.00 -10.36
C LEU A 428 -10.02 13.23 -11.86
N ARG A 429 -8.82 12.94 -12.37
CA ARG A 429 -8.43 13.23 -13.77
C ARG A 429 -9.20 12.44 -14.83
N ARG A 430 -9.93 11.39 -14.45
CA ARG A 430 -10.72 10.54 -15.35
C ARG A 430 -12.24 10.72 -15.22
N LEU A 431 -12.71 11.57 -14.30
CA LEU A 431 -14.14 11.71 -14.06
C LEU A 431 -14.84 12.38 -15.23
N GLN A 432 -15.76 11.66 -15.88
CA GLN A 432 -16.49 12.09 -17.08
C GLN A 432 -17.94 12.47 -16.77
N HIS A 433 -18.57 11.84 -15.79
CA HIS A 433 -19.98 12.07 -15.46
C HIS A 433 -20.15 12.45 -14.00
N LEU A 434 -20.73 13.62 -13.75
CA LEU A 434 -20.95 14.16 -12.41
C LEU A 434 -22.38 14.73 -12.26
N PRO A 435 -23.39 13.87 -12.00
CA PRO A 435 -24.65 14.33 -11.43
C PRO A 435 -24.45 14.81 -10.00
N ILE A 436 -24.66 16.11 -9.73
CA ILE A 436 -24.54 16.74 -8.41
C ILE A 436 -25.68 17.77 -8.18
N GLY A 437 -26.87 17.47 -8.69
CA GLY A 437 -28.07 18.28 -8.47
C GLY A 437 -28.68 18.08 -7.06
N GLU A 438 -29.49 19.04 -6.61
CA GLU A 438 -30.16 19.07 -5.30
C GLU A 438 -29.15 18.84 -4.16
N THR A 439 -28.04 19.55 -4.21
CA THR A 439 -26.98 19.52 -3.20
C THR A 439 -26.83 20.90 -2.56
N ARG A 440 -25.66 21.20 -1.99
CA ARG A 440 -25.31 22.51 -1.41
C ARG A 440 -24.28 23.26 -2.24
N VAL A 441 -24.05 22.83 -3.49
CA VAL A 441 -23.12 23.47 -4.41
C VAL A 441 -23.67 24.83 -4.84
N THR A 442 -22.82 25.84 -4.84
CA THR A 442 -23.11 27.21 -5.29
C THR A 442 -22.17 27.61 -6.42
N ASP A 443 -22.31 28.83 -6.92
CA ASP A 443 -21.38 29.43 -7.89
C ASP A 443 -19.91 29.35 -7.44
N ALA A 444 -19.64 29.47 -6.13
CA ALA A 444 -18.28 29.42 -5.59
C ALA A 444 -17.61 28.05 -5.79
N GLY A 445 -18.38 26.96 -5.74
CA GLY A 445 -17.88 25.61 -6.00
C GLY A 445 -17.56 25.35 -7.47
N LEU A 446 -18.29 25.97 -8.40
CA LEU A 446 -18.10 25.77 -9.84
C LEU A 446 -16.74 26.28 -10.35
N VAL A 447 -16.08 27.18 -9.60
CA VAL A 447 -14.69 27.61 -9.88
C VAL A 447 -13.74 26.41 -9.97
N TYR A 448 -13.94 25.35 -9.19
CA TYR A 448 -13.09 24.17 -9.19
C TYR A 448 -13.33 23.25 -10.39
N LEU A 449 -14.51 23.30 -11.00
CA LEU A 449 -14.84 22.46 -12.16
C LEU A 449 -14.12 22.92 -13.43
N ARG A 450 -13.70 24.19 -13.54
CA ARG A 450 -13.04 24.72 -14.75
C ARG A 450 -11.80 23.93 -15.21
N GLU A 451 -11.14 23.22 -14.28
CA GLU A 451 -9.96 22.40 -14.53
C GLU A 451 -10.31 20.97 -14.96
N MET A 452 -11.56 20.54 -14.78
CA MET A 452 -12.08 19.19 -15.08
C MET A 452 -12.51 19.08 -16.55
N LYS A 453 -11.62 19.44 -17.47
CA LYS A 453 -11.90 19.51 -18.92
C LYS A 453 -12.26 18.16 -19.55
N GLN A 454 -12.09 17.06 -18.82
CA GLN A 454 -12.50 15.72 -19.23
C GLN A 454 -14.00 15.44 -19.04
N LEU A 455 -14.75 16.30 -18.34
CA LEU A 455 -16.19 16.11 -18.11
C LEU A 455 -16.99 16.07 -19.42
N VAL A 456 -17.88 15.09 -19.50
CA VAL A 456 -18.82 14.83 -20.60
C VAL A 456 -20.25 15.16 -20.16
N TYR A 457 -20.60 14.88 -18.90
CA TYR A 457 -21.90 15.21 -18.34
C TYR A 457 -21.76 15.91 -16.98
N LEU A 458 -22.50 17.00 -16.79
CA LEU A 458 -22.60 17.72 -15.53
C LEU A 458 -24.07 18.01 -15.21
N GLY A 459 -24.52 17.51 -14.05
CA GLY A 459 -25.88 17.76 -13.57
C GLY A 459 -25.89 18.67 -12.36
N LEU A 460 -26.54 19.83 -12.47
CA LEU A 460 -26.59 20.87 -11.43
C LEU A 460 -28.02 21.22 -11.00
N ARG A 461 -29.01 20.43 -11.42
CA ARG A 461 -30.44 20.65 -11.17
C ARG A 461 -30.71 21.08 -9.73
N GLY A 462 -31.54 22.08 -9.49
CA GLY A 462 -32.04 22.39 -8.14
C GLY A 462 -31.00 22.94 -7.16
N ASN A 463 -29.80 23.28 -7.63
CA ASN A 463 -28.81 24.02 -6.85
C ASN A 463 -29.00 25.53 -7.05
N PRO A 464 -28.58 26.39 -6.09
CA PRO A 464 -28.62 27.85 -6.21
C PRO A 464 -27.50 28.37 -7.13
N ILE A 465 -27.53 27.97 -8.41
CA ILE A 465 -26.56 28.38 -9.43
C ILE A 465 -27.11 29.57 -10.20
N THR A 466 -26.30 30.63 -10.32
CA THR A 466 -26.62 31.83 -11.10
C THR A 466 -25.76 31.92 -12.36
N ASP A 467 -25.94 32.98 -13.13
CA ASP A 467 -25.09 33.29 -14.30
C ASP A 467 -23.59 33.37 -13.96
N GLY A 468 -23.26 33.77 -12.72
CA GLY A 468 -21.88 33.81 -12.22
C GLY A 468 -21.22 32.43 -12.23
N GLY A 469 -21.91 31.42 -11.73
CA GLY A 469 -21.47 30.04 -11.72
C GLY A 469 -21.35 29.44 -13.12
N VAL A 470 -22.35 29.66 -13.98
CA VAL A 470 -22.38 29.14 -15.36
C VAL A 470 -21.19 29.63 -16.18
N ARG A 471 -20.71 30.86 -15.96
CA ARG A 471 -19.52 31.40 -16.64
C ARG A 471 -18.27 30.51 -16.46
N HIS A 472 -18.12 29.86 -15.31
CA HIS A 472 -17.00 28.95 -15.05
C HIS A 472 -17.07 27.65 -15.88
N LEU A 473 -18.28 27.25 -16.32
CA LEU A 473 -18.51 26.02 -17.07
C LEU A 473 -18.11 26.14 -18.55
N SER A 474 -17.99 27.36 -19.09
CA SER A 474 -17.58 27.62 -20.48
C SER A 474 -16.25 26.98 -20.89
N GLN A 475 -15.38 26.65 -19.92
CA GLN A 475 -14.10 26.00 -20.14
C GLN A 475 -14.19 24.47 -20.33
N LEU A 476 -15.35 23.88 -20.04
CA LEU A 476 -15.63 22.45 -20.15
C LEU A 476 -15.92 22.07 -21.61
N THR A 477 -14.92 22.25 -22.47
CA THR A 477 -15.05 22.11 -23.94
C THR A 477 -15.44 20.70 -24.42
N ARG A 478 -15.37 19.68 -23.55
CA ARG A 478 -15.81 18.30 -23.83
C ARG A 478 -17.24 17.99 -23.39
N LEU A 479 -17.91 18.92 -22.72
CA LEU A 479 -19.23 18.69 -22.16
C LEU A 479 -20.25 18.46 -23.28
N GLU A 480 -20.97 17.35 -23.21
CA GLU A 480 -22.03 16.96 -24.15
C GLU A 480 -23.42 17.05 -23.52
N GLY A 481 -23.53 16.97 -22.19
CA GLY A 481 -24.78 17.18 -21.46
C GLY A 481 -24.62 18.11 -20.26
N LEU A 482 -25.49 19.12 -20.17
CA LEU A 482 -25.51 20.09 -19.06
C LEU A 482 -26.94 20.26 -18.53
N HIS A 483 -27.17 19.91 -17.27
CA HIS A 483 -28.49 20.01 -16.64
C HIS A 483 -28.52 21.18 -15.65
N LEU A 484 -29.29 22.23 -15.99
CA LEU A 484 -29.45 23.47 -15.23
C LEU A 484 -30.91 23.75 -14.83
N SER A 485 -31.83 22.79 -15.02
CA SER A 485 -33.22 22.98 -14.58
C SER A 485 -33.31 23.31 -13.09
N GLU A 486 -34.31 24.09 -12.69
CA GLU A 486 -34.51 24.53 -11.31
C GLU A 486 -33.30 25.27 -10.71
N THR A 487 -32.54 25.98 -11.53
CA THR A 487 -31.49 26.91 -11.09
C THR A 487 -31.91 28.36 -11.32
N GLU A 488 -31.11 29.31 -10.86
CA GLU A 488 -31.35 30.76 -11.00
C GLU A 488 -30.72 31.34 -12.28
N VAL A 489 -30.43 30.50 -13.27
CA VAL A 489 -29.83 30.92 -14.55
C VAL A 489 -30.80 31.76 -15.38
N THR A 490 -30.25 32.82 -16.00
CA THR A 490 -30.96 33.72 -16.91
C THR A 490 -30.40 33.65 -18.32
N ASP A 491 -30.95 34.47 -19.24
CA ASP A 491 -30.43 34.64 -20.60
C ASP A 491 -28.93 35.01 -20.62
N THR A 492 -28.44 35.71 -19.59
CA THR A 492 -27.02 36.09 -19.47
C THR A 492 -26.13 34.87 -19.22
N GLY A 493 -26.57 33.92 -18.40
CA GLY A 493 -25.86 32.66 -18.17
C GLY A 493 -25.81 31.81 -19.43
N ILE A 494 -26.92 31.72 -20.18
CA ILE A 494 -26.97 30.99 -21.46
C ILE A 494 -26.01 31.59 -22.48
N ARG A 495 -25.89 32.92 -22.55
CA ARG A 495 -24.91 33.60 -23.40
C ARG A 495 -23.46 33.16 -23.11
N SER A 496 -23.14 32.81 -21.87
CA SER A 496 -21.79 32.33 -21.53
C SER A 496 -21.47 30.94 -22.09
N LEU A 497 -22.49 30.20 -22.54
CA LEU A 497 -22.37 28.85 -23.08
C LEU A 497 -22.19 28.82 -24.62
N GLU A 498 -22.36 29.95 -25.33
CA GLU A 498 -22.40 30.03 -26.82
C GLU A 498 -21.25 29.31 -27.54
N ASN A 499 -20.09 29.16 -26.90
CA ASN A 499 -18.91 28.50 -27.46
C ASN A 499 -18.80 27.00 -27.16
N MET A 500 -19.76 26.40 -26.45
CA MET A 500 -19.75 24.97 -26.08
C MET A 500 -20.27 24.11 -27.23
N GLN A 501 -19.52 24.07 -28.33
CA GLN A 501 -19.93 23.44 -29.59
C GLN A 501 -20.13 21.90 -29.53
N ARG A 502 -19.67 21.26 -28.45
CA ARG A 502 -19.90 19.83 -28.21
C ARG A 502 -21.17 19.54 -27.41
N LEU A 503 -21.83 20.56 -26.87
CA LEU A 503 -23.03 20.39 -26.06
C LEU A 503 -24.17 19.86 -26.95
N LYS A 504 -24.69 18.69 -26.61
CA LYS A 504 -25.77 17.99 -27.32
C LYS A 504 -27.09 18.07 -26.57
N LYS A 505 -27.05 18.07 -25.24
CA LYS A 505 -28.24 18.07 -24.38
C LYS A 505 -28.15 19.20 -23.36
N LEU A 506 -29.19 20.03 -23.30
CA LEU A 506 -29.29 21.14 -22.36
C LEU A 506 -30.68 21.14 -21.71
N TRP A 507 -30.71 21.01 -20.39
CA TRP A 507 -31.94 21.09 -19.59
C TRP A 507 -32.01 22.43 -18.86
N LEU A 508 -33.08 23.18 -19.09
CA LEU A 508 -33.37 24.52 -18.55
C LEU A 508 -34.79 24.60 -17.97
N ASP A 509 -35.44 23.47 -17.75
CA ASP A 509 -36.81 23.45 -17.21
C ASP A 509 -36.88 24.24 -15.90
N GLU A 510 -37.98 24.95 -15.67
CA GLU A 510 -38.20 25.69 -14.42
C GLU A 510 -37.10 26.74 -14.12
N THR A 511 -36.52 27.32 -15.17
CA THR A 511 -35.63 28.50 -15.08
C THR A 511 -36.34 29.76 -15.57
N VAL A 512 -35.72 30.93 -15.38
CA VAL A 512 -36.29 32.23 -15.80
C VAL A 512 -35.87 32.66 -17.21
N VAL A 513 -35.25 31.75 -17.98
CA VAL A 513 -34.83 31.95 -19.37
C VAL A 513 -36.01 32.35 -20.25
N SER A 514 -35.81 33.33 -21.14
CA SER A 514 -36.80 33.90 -22.05
C SER A 514 -36.39 33.76 -23.51
N ASP A 515 -37.22 34.26 -24.44
CA ASP A 515 -36.94 34.28 -25.88
C ASP A 515 -35.56 34.90 -26.22
N ARG A 516 -35.02 35.77 -25.37
CA ARG A 516 -33.69 36.37 -25.56
C ARG A 516 -32.54 35.35 -25.51
N ALA A 517 -32.71 34.22 -24.85
CA ALA A 517 -31.70 33.18 -24.84
C ALA A 517 -31.65 32.39 -26.16
N ILE A 518 -32.70 32.43 -26.99
CA ILE A 518 -32.76 31.70 -28.26
C ILE A 518 -31.61 32.12 -29.17
N ASP A 519 -31.29 33.42 -29.24
CA ASP A 519 -30.14 33.97 -29.98
C ASP A 519 -28.79 33.35 -29.57
N SER A 520 -28.66 32.97 -28.30
CA SER A 520 -27.47 32.27 -27.78
C SER A 520 -27.54 30.77 -28.07
N LEU A 521 -28.71 30.16 -27.88
CA LEU A 521 -28.93 28.73 -28.07
C LEU A 521 -28.72 28.29 -29.53
N VAL A 522 -29.13 29.10 -30.51
CA VAL A 522 -28.90 28.80 -31.95
C VAL A 522 -27.41 28.76 -32.33
N LYS A 523 -26.53 29.36 -31.52
CA LYS A 523 -25.07 29.29 -31.73
C LYS A 523 -24.46 27.97 -31.25
N LEU A 524 -25.20 27.19 -30.45
CA LEU A 524 -24.81 25.84 -30.02
C LEU A 524 -25.08 24.83 -31.14
N ARG A 525 -24.24 24.82 -32.17
CA ARG A 525 -24.46 24.00 -33.39
C ARG A 525 -24.52 22.48 -33.11
N GLY A 526 -23.95 22.05 -31.99
CA GLY A 526 -23.98 20.67 -31.52
C GLY A 526 -25.29 20.27 -30.82
N LEU A 527 -26.15 21.22 -30.44
CA LEU A 527 -27.33 20.97 -29.62
C LEU A 527 -28.36 20.12 -30.39
N ARG A 528 -28.91 19.10 -29.72
CA ARG A 528 -29.87 18.13 -30.28
C ARG A 528 -31.11 17.99 -29.41
N GLU A 529 -30.96 18.11 -28.10
CA GLU A 529 -32.05 18.02 -27.14
C GLU A 529 -32.03 19.26 -26.24
N LEU A 530 -33.14 20.00 -26.25
CA LEU A 530 -33.35 21.20 -25.44
C LEU A 530 -34.64 21.02 -24.63
N TYR A 531 -34.53 21.15 -23.31
CA TYR A 531 -35.66 21.04 -22.39
C TYR A 531 -35.87 22.41 -21.73
N ILE A 532 -37.04 23.01 -21.98
CA ILE A 532 -37.38 24.39 -21.59
C ILE A 532 -38.79 24.47 -21.01
N ALA A 533 -39.31 23.37 -20.44
CA ALA A 533 -40.63 23.37 -19.85
C ALA A 533 -40.68 24.34 -18.67
N LYS A 534 -41.80 25.07 -18.55
CA LYS A 534 -42.00 26.07 -17.48
C LYS A 534 -40.90 27.15 -17.42
N THR A 535 -40.31 27.49 -18.57
CA THR A 535 -39.49 28.69 -18.72
C THR A 535 -40.35 29.91 -19.10
N ARG A 536 -39.72 31.05 -19.36
CA ARG A 536 -40.38 32.24 -19.94
C ARG A 536 -40.24 32.30 -21.47
N VAL A 537 -39.80 31.23 -22.11
CA VAL A 537 -39.80 31.10 -23.57
C VAL A 537 -41.26 31.00 -24.05
N THR A 538 -41.63 31.83 -25.00
CA THR A 538 -42.97 31.90 -25.60
C THR A 538 -43.03 31.09 -26.89
N ALA A 539 -44.18 31.04 -27.55
CA ALA A 539 -44.30 30.40 -28.86
C ALA A 539 -43.55 31.14 -29.99
N ALA A 540 -43.09 32.38 -29.74
CA ALA A 540 -42.37 33.19 -30.72
C ALA A 540 -40.85 32.91 -30.72
N GLY A 541 -40.30 32.50 -29.58
CA GLY A 541 -38.92 32.01 -29.45
C GLY A 541 -38.82 30.55 -29.86
#